data_AF-Q24RH4-F1
#
_entry.id   AF-Q24RH4-F1
#
_cell.length_a   1.000
_cell.length_b   1.000
_cell.length_c   1.000
_cell.angle_alpha   90.00
_cell.angle_beta   90.00
_cell.angle_gamma   90.00
#
_symmetry.space_group_name_H-M   'P 1'
#
loop_
_entity.id
_entity.type
_entity.pdbx_description
1 polymer ?
#
loop_
_entity_poly.entity_id
_entity_poly.type
_entity_poly.pdbx_seq_one_letter_code
_entity_poly.pdbx_strand_id
1 'polypeptide(L)'
;MCTAITLQSQQMENFFGRTMDFSYWIEPQLYVVPKNYVWTNILNNHRFYNYYSFIGIGQESDGALGFFDGVNEKGFAAAALYFADYAQYAMPMIHLGKKPVASLDFLHYILGRCGSIEELNIILQNLSLIGLPDPITQTVAPLHWLATDRSGQCQ
;
A
#
# COMPACT_ATOMS: atom_id res chain seq x y z
N MET A 1 8.59 -15.24 -3.58
CA MET A 1 8.44 -14.74 -2.21
C MET A 1 9.25 -13.47 -2.12
N CYS A 2 8.61 -12.31 -2.06
CA CYS A 2 9.29 -11.02 -2.02
C CYS A 2 10.08 -10.84 -0.71
N THR A 3 11.13 -10.03 -0.74
CA THR A 3 11.90 -9.59 0.43
C THR A 3 11.88 -8.07 0.49
N ALA A 4 11.70 -7.47 1.66
CA ALA A 4 11.86 -6.02 1.86
C ALA A 4 12.82 -5.75 3.02
N ILE A 5 13.60 -4.67 2.90
CA ILE A 5 14.61 -4.28 3.87
C ILE A 5 14.54 -2.79 4.16
N THR A 6 14.87 -2.44 5.39
CA THR A 6 15.24 -1.08 5.80
C THR A 6 16.72 -1.08 6.20
N LEU A 7 17.42 0.00 5.90
CA LEU A 7 18.82 0.19 6.30
C LEU A 7 19.04 1.64 6.68
N GLN A 8 19.62 1.87 7.86
CA GLN A 8 20.10 3.19 8.26
C GLN A 8 21.61 3.26 8.04
N SER A 9 22.03 4.28 7.29
CA SER A 9 23.46 4.57 7.07
C SER A 9 24.10 5.20 8.30
N GLN A 10 25.43 5.27 8.31
CA GLN A 10 26.19 5.99 9.35
C GLN A 10 25.91 7.50 9.36
N GLN A 11 25.41 8.05 8.23
CA GLN A 11 24.99 9.45 8.12
C GLN A 11 23.54 9.67 8.58
N MET A 12 22.90 8.64 9.16
CA MET A 12 21.50 8.67 9.60
C MET A 12 20.47 8.82 8.48
N GLU A 13 20.86 8.55 7.23
CA GLU A 13 19.92 8.41 6.10
C GLU A 13 19.30 7.02 6.10
N ASN A 14 17.99 6.95 5.87
CA ASN A 14 17.25 5.69 5.80
C ASN A 14 17.00 5.28 4.35
N PHE A 15 17.25 4.01 4.07
CA PHE A 15 17.00 3.37 2.79
C PHE A 15 15.93 2.31 2.96
N PHE A 16 15.04 2.23 1.98
CA PHE A 16 14.00 1.22 1.88
C PHE A 16 14.05 0.59 0.50
N GLY A 17 13.93 -0.74 0.44
CA GLY A 17 13.97 -1.45 -0.82
C GLY A 17 13.36 -2.84 -0.70
N ARG A 18 13.04 -3.42 -1.86
CA ARG A 18 12.41 -4.73 -1.93
C ARG A 18 12.72 -5.47 -3.23
N THR A 19 12.64 -6.81 -3.19
CA THR A 19 12.56 -7.65 -4.39
C THR A 19 11.10 -7.88 -4.77
N MET A 20 10.83 -7.99 -6.07
CA MET A 20 9.50 -8.33 -6.60
C MET A 20 9.57 -9.72 -7.25
N ASP A 21 9.33 -10.74 -6.43
CA ASP A 21 9.51 -12.15 -6.81
C ASP A 21 8.17 -12.80 -7.12
N PHE A 22 7.82 -12.81 -8.42
CA PHE A 22 6.55 -13.29 -8.94
C PHE A 22 6.73 -14.33 -10.06
N SER A 23 5.81 -15.29 -10.17
CA SER A 23 5.90 -16.41 -11.12
C SER A 23 5.39 -16.09 -12.53
N TYR A 24 4.82 -14.91 -12.73
CA TYR A 24 4.28 -14.43 -14.00
C TYR A 24 4.81 -13.05 -14.32
N TRP A 25 4.76 -12.69 -15.59
CA TRP A 25 5.13 -11.37 -16.05
C TRP A 25 4.19 -10.31 -15.48
N ILE A 26 4.79 -9.29 -14.87
CA ILE A 26 4.15 -8.04 -14.51
C ILE A 26 4.67 -6.95 -15.45
N GLU A 27 3.89 -5.90 -15.65
CA GLU A 27 4.26 -4.74 -16.46
C GLU A 27 4.37 -3.49 -15.56
N PRO A 28 5.38 -3.45 -14.67
CA PRO A 28 5.50 -2.38 -13.70
C PRO A 28 5.89 -1.07 -14.37
N GLN A 29 5.28 0.03 -13.92
CA GLN A 29 5.66 1.38 -14.28
C GLN A 29 6.00 2.20 -13.03
N LEU A 30 6.83 3.22 -13.22
CA LEU A 30 7.04 4.26 -12.21
C LEU A 30 5.96 5.31 -12.35
N TYR A 31 5.21 5.55 -11.27
CA TYR A 31 4.19 6.58 -11.21
C TYR A 31 4.63 7.71 -10.30
N VAL A 32 4.29 8.94 -10.70
CA VAL A 32 4.40 10.14 -9.87
C VAL A 32 2.99 10.63 -9.58
N VAL A 33 2.54 10.47 -8.35
CA VAL A 33 1.17 10.82 -7.94
C VAL A 33 1.20 12.16 -7.21
N PRO A 34 0.53 13.20 -7.70
CA PRO A 34 0.61 14.53 -7.11
C PRO A 34 -0.22 14.63 -5.82
N LYS A 35 0.11 15.65 -5.02
CA LYS A 35 -0.70 16.08 -3.89
C LYS A 35 -2.07 16.54 -4.38
N ASN A 36 -3.10 16.36 -3.55
CA ASN A 36 -4.51 16.63 -3.86
C ASN A 36 -5.08 15.78 -5.02
N TYR A 37 -4.33 14.78 -5.51
CA TYR A 37 -4.88 13.82 -6.46
C TYR A 37 -6.09 13.11 -5.86
N VAL A 38 -7.15 13.03 -6.66
CA VAL A 38 -8.40 12.38 -6.31
C VAL A 38 -8.46 11.06 -7.03
N TRP A 39 -8.71 10.00 -6.27
CA TRP A 39 -8.90 8.66 -6.81
C TRP A 39 -10.08 7.99 -6.11
N THR A 40 -10.62 6.96 -6.74
CA THR A 40 -11.74 6.17 -6.23
C THR A 40 -11.24 4.81 -5.83
N ASN A 41 -11.60 4.33 -4.64
CA ASN A 41 -11.29 2.94 -4.30
C ASN A 41 -12.10 1.97 -5.16
N ILE A 42 -11.56 0.78 -5.34
CA ILE A 42 -12.21 -0.27 -6.14
C ILE A 42 -13.40 -0.93 -5.45
N LEU A 43 -13.63 -0.67 -4.15
CA LEU A 43 -14.75 -1.26 -3.39
C LEU A 43 -16.12 -0.67 -3.74
N ASN A 44 -16.23 0.65 -3.69
CA ASN A 44 -17.52 1.35 -3.72
C ASN A 44 -17.43 2.74 -4.38
N ASN A 45 -16.38 2.98 -5.15
CA ASN A 45 -16.10 4.26 -5.80
C ASN A 45 -16.04 5.45 -4.81
N HIS A 46 -15.74 5.18 -3.54
CA HIS A 46 -15.56 6.24 -2.56
C HIS A 46 -14.31 7.05 -2.91
N ARG A 47 -14.45 8.36 -2.93
CA ARG A 47 -13.35 9.27 -3.31
C ARG A 47 -12.38 9.49 -2.16
N PHE A 48 -11.10 9.32 -2.46
CA PHE A 48 -9.99 9.62 -1.58
C PHE A 48 -9.16 10.77 -2.14
N TYR A 49 -8.56 11.52 -1.23
CA TYR A 49 -7.65 12.62 -1.53
C TYR A 49 -6.28 12.27 -0.96
N ASN A 50 -5.25 12.51 -1.76
CA ASN A 50 -3.87 12.45 -1.32
C ASN A 50 -3.47 13.76 -0.63
N TYR A 51 -3.03 13.68 0.62
CA TYR A 51 -2.43 14.79 1.36
C TYR A 51 -0.95 14.99 1.02
N TYR A 52 -0.31 13.93 0.53
CA TYR A 52 1.09 13.92 0.12
C TYR A 52 1.21 13.41 -1.32
N SER A 53 2.12 14.02 -2.07
CA SER A 53 2.64 13.48 -3.32
C SER A 53 3.57 12.31 -3.05
N PHE A 54 3.61 11.35 -3.97
CA PHE A 54 4.50 10.20 -3.85
C PHE A 54 4.95 9.67 -5.21
N ILE A 55 6.06 8.94 -5.18
CA ILE A 55 6.52 8.12 -6.30
C ILE A 55 6.42 6.66 -5.91
N GLY A 56 6.09 5.79 -6.86
CA GLY A 56 5.97 4.37 -6.58
C GLY A 56 5.99 3.51 -7.83
N ILE A 57 6.36 2.25 -7.65
CA ILE A 57 6.25 1.23 -8.68
C ILE A 57 4.86 0.60 -8.54
N GLY A 58 4.12 0.53 -9.64
CA GLY A 58 2.79 -0.05 -9.68
C GLY A 58 2.47 -0.61 -11.05
N GLN A 59 1.23 -1.06 -11.21
CA GLN A 59 0.69 -1.51 -12.49
C GLN A 59 -0.79 -1.15 -12.56
N GLU A 60 -1.20 -0.64 -13.73
CA GLU A 60 -2.60 -0.47 -14.08
C GLU A 60 -3.07 -1.68 -14.91
N SER A 61 -4.16 -2.31 -14.49
CA SER A 61 -4.81 -3.41 -15.24
C SER A 61 -6.32 -3.25 -15.15
N ASP A 62 -7.01 -3.33 -16.28
CA ASP A 62 -8.48 -3.23 -16.39
C ASP A 62 -9.08 -2.00 -15.67
N GLY A 63 -8.36 -0.87 -15.70
CA GLY A 63 -8.77 0.39 -15.06
C GLY A 63 -8.56 0.45 -13.55
N ALA A 64 -7.90 -0.55 -12.96
CA ALA A 64 -7.47 -0.54 -11.56
C ALA A 64 -5.95 -0.36 -11.47
N LEU A 65 -5.51 0.67 -10.74
CA LEU A 65 -4.10 0.93 -10.46
C LEU A 65 -3.72 0.38 -9.08
N GLY A 66 -2.84 -0.61 -9.06
CA GLY A 66 -2.24 -1.16 -7.84
C GLY A 66 -0.79 -0.73 -7.70
N PHE A 67 -0.37 -0.41 -6.48
CA PHE A 67 1.04 -0.12 -6.17
C PHE A 67 1.71 -1.32 -5.52
N PHE A 68 2.99 -1.52 -5.84
CA PHE A 68 3.84 -2.53 -5.22
C PHE A 68 4.67 -1.92 -4.09
N ASP A 69 5.29 -0.76 -4.32
CA ASP A 69 6.11 -0.02 -3.35
C ASP A 69 6.18 1.47 -3.71
N GLY A 70 6.63 2.30 -2.78
CA GLY A 70 6.85 3.72 -3.04
C GLY A 70 7.34 4.51 -1.82
N VAL A 71 7.58 5.79 -2.06
CA VAL A 71 7.97 6.78 -1.05
C VAL A 71 7.29 8.13 -1.33
N ASN A 72 6.84 8.80 -0.28
CA ASN A 72 6.17 10.09 -0.40
C ASN A 72 7.07 11.29 -0.06
N GLU A 73 6.56 12.51 -0.28
CA GLU A 73 7.29 13.76 -0.03
C GLU A 73 7.69 13.97 1.45
N LYS A 74 7.13 13.19 2.38
CA LYS A 74 7.48 13.22 3.81
C LYS A 74 8.58 12.21 4.16
N GLY A 75 8.98 11.35 3.23
CA GLY A 75 9.92 10.27 3.45
C GLY A 75 9.31 9.05 4.15
N PHE A 76 7.98 8.92 4.11
CA PHE A 76 7.30 7.67 4.46
C PHE A 76 7.33 6.75 3.24
N ALA A 77 7.86 5.54 3.42
CA ALA A 77 8.01 4.52 2.39
C ALA A 77 7.31 3.23 2.82
N ALA A 78 6.73 2.52 1.85
CA ALA A 78 6.06 1.25 2.13
C ALA A 78 6.05 0.33 0.91
N ALA A 79 5.87 -0.97 1.15
CA ALA A 79 5.72 -1.99 0.12
C ALA A 79 4.65 -3.03 0.49
N ALA A 80 3.97 -3.57 -0.52
CA ALA A 80 2.97 -4.64 -0.41
C ALA A 80 3.54 -5.99 -0.86
N LEU A 81 3.78 -6.92 0.06
CA LEU A 81 4.42 -8.22 -0.21
C LEU A 81 3.41 -9.37 -0.07
N TYR A 82 3.71 -10.51 -0.68
CA TYR A 82 2.87 -11.71 -0.57
C TYR A 82 2.94 -12.35 0.82
N PHE A 83 1.77 -12.67 1.38
CA PHE A 83 1.58 -13.34 2.67
C PHE A 83 0.60 -14.51 2.55
N ALA A 84 0.92 -15.42 1.62
CA ALA A 84 0.11 -16.59 1.30
C ALA A 84 -0.25 -17.41 2.54
N ASP A 85 -1.44 -18.01 2.54
CA ASP A 85 -2.01 -18.86 3.60
C ASP A 85 -2.32 -18.18 4.94
N TYR A 86 -1.82 -16.97 5.19
CA TYR A 86 -1.98 -16.26 6.46
C TYR A 86 -2.76 -14.94 6.36
N ALA A 87 -2.83 -14.33 5.18
CA ALA A 87 -3.59 -13.10 4.98
C ALA A 87 -5.08 -13.31 5.24
N GLN A 88 -5.65 -12.52 6.17
CA GLN A 88 -7.07 -12.50 6.47
C GLN A 88 -7.61 -11.08 6.33
N TYR A 89 -8.74 -10.96 5.65
CA TYR A 89 -9.40 -9.68 5.41
C TYR A 89 -10.77 -9.64 6.07
N ALA A 90 -11.24 -8.44 6.40
CA ALA A 90 -12.56 -8.27 6.97
C ALA A 90 -13.63 -8.58 5.93
N MET A 91 -14.77 -9.12 6.39
CA MET A 91 -15.92 -9.35 5.53
C MET A 91 -16.56 -8.02 5.12
N PRO A 92 -16.99 -7.85 3.85
CA PRO A 92 -17.58 -6.60 3.36
C PRO A 92 -18.82 -6.10 4.11
N MET A 93 -19.52 -6.96 4.86
CA MET A 93 -20.76 -6.57 5.57
C MET A 93 -20.54 -6.13 7.02
N ILE A 94 -19.32 -6.28 7.57
CA ILE A 94 -19.03 -5.98 8.98
C ILE A 94 -18.15 -4.74 9.04
N HIS A 95 -18.78 -3.56 9.02
CA HIS A 95 -18.09 -2.29 9.18
C HIS A 95 -18.44 -1.67 10.53
N LEU A 96 -17.66 -2.04 11.56
CA LEU A 96 -17.79 -1.55 12.95
C LEU A 96 -17.36 -0.07 13.09
N GLY A 97 -17.93 0.83 12.28
CA GLY A 97 -17.54 2.25 12.24
C GLY A 97 -16.16 2.52 11.62
N LYS A 98 -15.48 1.49 11.11
CA LYS A 98 -14.19 1.62 10.41
C LYS A 98 -14.38 1.89 8.92
N LYS A 99 -13.47 2.63 8.33
CA LYS A 99 -13.47 2.97 6.91
C LYS A 99 -12.93 1.79 6.07
N PRO A 100 -13.71 1.29 5.11
CA PRO A 100 -13.27 0.17 4.27
C PRO A 100 -12.27 0.64 3.20
N VAL A 101 -11.18 -0.11 3.03
CA VAL A 101 -10.16 0.10 2.00
C VAL A 101 -9.82 -1.26 1.38
N ALA A 102 -9.78 -1.35 0.04
CA ALA A 102 -9.38 -2.60 -0.60
C ALA A 102 -7.92 -2.92 -0.28
N SER A 103 -7.56 -4.19 -0.13
CA SER A 103 -6.17 -4.58 0.08
C SER A 103 -5.26 -4.06 -1.05
N LEU A 104 -5.72 -4.09 -2.31
CA LEU A 104 -4.97 -3.55 -3.45
C LEU A 104 -4.79 -2.02 -3.42
N ASP A 105 -5.75 -1.28 -2.86
CA ASP A 105 -5.70 0.18 -2.74
C ASP A 105 -4.91 0.66 -1.51
N PHE A 106 -4.64 -0.24 -0.57
CA PHE A 106 -4.14 0.14 0.75
C PHE A 106 -2.78 0.84 0.67
N LEU A 107 -1.90 0.40 -0.24
CA LEU A 107 -0.59 1.02 -0.39
C LEU A 107 -0.69 2.46 -0.93
N HIS A 108 -1.53 2.71 -1.95
CA HIS A 108 -1.83 4.08 -2.41
C HIS A 108 -2.35 4.92 -1.26
N TYR A 109 -3.31 4.36 -0.50
CA TYR A 109 -3.95 5.04 0.61
C TYR A 109 -2.95 5.53 1.66
N ILE A 110 -2.02 4.69 2.11
CA ILE A 110 -1.03 5.07 3.13
C ILE A 110 0.06 5.99 2.57
N LEU A 111 0.55 5.76 1.35
CA LEU A 111 1.55 6.63 0.71
C LEU A 111 1.01 8.05 0.50
N GLY A 112 -0.28 8.17 0.15
CA GLY A 112 -0.94 9.46 -0.02
C GLY A 112 -1.34 10.16 1.27
N ARG A 113 -1.24 9.53 2.46
CA ARG A 113 -1.83 10.06 3.71
C ARG A 113 -0.94 10.05 4.94
N CYS A 114 0.01 9.12 5.04
CA CYS A 114 0.87 8.99 6.22
C CYS A 114 2.20 9.70 5.99
N GLY A 115 2.61 10.57 6.91
CA GLY A 115 3.93 11.18 6.95
C GLY A 115 4.92 10.45 7.86
N SER A 116 4.43 9.56 8.73
CA SER A 116 5.23 8.78 9.68
C SER A 116 4.54 7.47 10.08
N ILE A 117 5.27 6.60 10.80
CA ILE A 117 4.74 5.37 11.40
C ILE A 117 3.70 5.67 12.48
N GLU A 118 3.82 6.78 13.21
CA GLU A 118 2.80 7.19 14.18
C GLU A 118 1.47 7.53 13.48
N GLU A 119 1.51 8.26 12.36
CA GLU A 119 0.32 8.55 11.57
C GLU A 119 -0.31 7.28 10.97
N LEU A 120 0.52 6.32 10.52
CA LEU A 120 0.06 5.01 10.07
C LEU A 120 -0.73 4.29 11.18
N ASN A 121 -0.21 4.26 12.40
CA ASN A 121 -0.88 3.62 13.53
C ASN A 121 -2.25 4.25 13.85
N ILE A 122 -2.37 5.58 13.79
CA ILE A 122 -3.65 6.28 13.99
C ILE A 122 -4.67 5.90 12.91
N ILE A 123 -4.22 5.82 11.66
CA ILE A 123 -5.07 5.44 10.53
C ILE A 123 -5.52 3.98 10.64
N LEU A 124 -4.62 3.06 10.98
CA LEU A 124 -4.93 1.63 11.11
C LEU A 124 -6.03 1.32 12.13
N GLN A 125 -6.15 2.11 13.21
CA GLN A 125 -7.23 1.97 14.19
C GLN A 125 -8.62 2.16 13.56
N ASN A 126 -8.70 3.00 12.54
CA ASN A 126 -9.93 3.45 11.90
C ASN A 126 -10.20 2.79 10.54
N LEU A 127 -9.36 1.85 10.11
CA LEU A 127 -9.50 1.16 8.82
C LEU A 127 -9.96 -0.28 8.95
N SER A 128 -10.65 -0.75 7.91
CA SER A 128 -10.98 -2.15 7.66
C SER A 128 -10.49 -2.54 6.28
N LEU A 129 -9.54 -3.48 6.21
CA LEU A 129 -9.01 -3.98 4.94
C LEU A 129 -9.96 -5.04 4.38
N ILE A 130 -10.37 -4.84 3.13
CA ILE A 130 -11.28 -5.73 2.41
C ILE A 130 -10.53 -6.39 1.27
N GLY A 131 -10.56 -7.72 1.25
CA GLY A 131 -10.02 -8.53 0.17
C GLY A 131 -11.01 -8.62 -0.97
N LEU A 132 -10.60 -8.21 -2.17
CA LEU A 132 -11.41 -8.38 -3.37
C LEU A 132 -10.88 -9.54 -4.22
N PRO A 133 -11.73 -10.52 -4.58
CA PRO A 133 -11.34 -11.58 -5.48
C PRO A 133 -11.02 -11.03 -6.86
N ASP A 134 -9.92 -11.47 -7.45
CA ASP A 134 -9.66 -11.24 -8.87
C ASP A 134 -10.77 -11.90 -9.73
N PRO A 135 -11.31 -11.24 -10.76
CA PRO A 135 -12.40 -11.79 -11.57
C PRO A 135 -12.04 -13.10 -12.27
N ILE A 136 -10.77 -13.31 -12.60
CA ILE A 136 -10.29 -14.45 -13.38
C ILE A 136 -9.94 -15.61 -12.43
N THR A 137 -9.13 -15.36 -11.41
CA THR A 137 -8.66 -16.43 -10.52
C THR A 137 -9.63 -16.71 -9.38
N GLN A 138 -10.58 -15.82 -9.10
CA GLN A 138 -11.51 -15.87 -7.97
C GLN A 138 -10.80 -15.94 -6.60
N THR A 139 -9.52 -15.54 -6.56
CA THR A 139 -8.71 -15.48 -5.35
C THR A 139 -8.42 -14.05 -4.96
N VAL A 140 -8.38 -13.78 -3.66
CA VAL A 140 -7.85 -12.51 -3.16
C VAL A 140 -6.34 -12.59 -3.11
N ALA A 141 -5.63 -11.58 -3.63
CA ALA A 141 -4.18 -11.48 -3.44
C ALA A 141 -3.85 -11.43 -1.94
N PRO A 142 -3.11 -12.41 -1.39
CA PRO A 142 -2.77 -12.44 0.02
C PRO A 142 -1.57 -11.52 0.26
N LEU A 143 -1.81 -10.37 0.88
CA LEU A 143 -0.83 -9.30 1.07
C LEU A 143 -0.62 -8.95 2.54
N HIS A 144 0.63 -8.64 2.87
CA HIS A 144 1.03 -7.85 4.03
C HIS A 144 1.87 -6.65 3.59
N TRP A 145 2.15 -5.72 4.50
CA TRP A 145 2.88 -4.50 4.18
C TRP A 145 4.02 -4.29 5.16
N LEU A 146 5.11 -3.70 4.66
CA LEU A 146 6.20 -3.17 5.46
C LEU A 146 6.26 -1.67 5.21
N ALA A 147 6.30 -0.87 6.27
CA ALA A 147 6.41 0.58 6.19
C ALA A 147 7.56 1.11 7.04
N THR A 148 8.19 2.20 6.59
CA THR A 148 9.23 2.92 7.34
C THR A 148 9.14 4.42 7.10
N ASP A 149 9.73 5.21 7.98
CA ASP A 149 9.79 6.66 7.84
C ASP A 149 11.20 7.23 8.06
N ARG A 150 11.30 8.56 8.02
CA ARG A 150 12.57 9.29 8.19
C ARG A 150 13.24 9.10 9.55
N SER A 151 12.53 8.61 10.56
CA SER A 151 13.14 8.29 11.86
C SER A 151 13.87 6.95 11.85
N GLY A 152 13.55 6.08 10.89
CA GLY A 152 14.07 4.71 10.80
C GLY A 152 13.19 3.70 11.53
N GLN A 153 12.09 4.15 12.15
CA GLN A 153 11.05 3.24 12.64
C GLN A 153 10.49 2.42 11.49
N CYS A 154 10.16 1.16 11.78
CA CYS A 154 9.65 0.20 10.82
C CYS A 154 8.51 -0.57 11.44
N GLN A 155 7.44 -0.81 10.66
CA GLN A 155 6.27 -1.58 11.05
C GLN A 155 5.84 -2.53 9.94
#